data_AF-A0A4U7DG98-F1
#
_entry.id   AF-A0A4U7DG98-F1
#
_cell.length_a   1.000
_cell.length_b   1.000
_cell.length_c   1.000
_cell.angle_alpha   90.00
_cell.angle_beta   90.00
_cell.angle_gamma   90.00
#
_symmetry.space_group_name_H-M   'P 1'
#
loop_
_entity.id
_entity.type
_entity.pdbx_description
1 polymer ?
#
loop_
_entity_poly.entity_id
_entity_poly.type
_entity_poly.pdbx_seq_one_letter_code
_entity_poly.pdbx_strand_id
1 'polypeptide(L)' 'MARVERLTVFPVKGLDGVDVEAARVLDGGTLERDREFAL' A
#
# COMPACT_ATOMS: atom_id res chain seq x y z
N MET A 1 23.56 -0.47 -0.05
CA MET A 1 22.26 -0.91 -0.61
C MET A 1 21.18 0.05 -0.13
N ALA A 2 20.15 0.29 -0.94
CA ALA A 2 19.04 1.14 -0.53
C ALA A 2 18.12 0.40 0.45
N ARG A 3 17.48 1.16 1.35
CA ARG A 3 16.48 0.66 2.31
C ARG A 3 15.20 1.50 2.16
N VAL A 4 14.05 0.84 2.21
CA VAL A 4 12.75 1.52 2.29
C VAL A 4 12.59 2.08 3.71
N GLU A 5 12.41 3.39 3.81
CA GLU A 5 12.24 4.08 5.10
C GLU A 5 10.81 3.96 5.64
N ARG A 6 9.82 4.02 4.74
CA ARG A 6 8.39 3.95 5.06
C ARG A 6 7.63 3.25 3.95
N LEU A 7 6.61 2.48 4.33
CA LEU A 7 5.72 1.79 3.42
C LEU A 7 4.27 2.14 3.81
N THR A 8 3.51 2.67 2.85
CA THR A 8 2.16 3.18 3.09
C THR A 8 1.22 2.60 2.03
N VAL A 9 0.06 2.11 2.46
CA VAL A 9 -1.02 1.63 1.56
C VAL A 9 -2.21 2.59 1.58
N PHE A 10 -2.99 2.60 0.50
CA PHE A 10 -4.19 3.44 0.37
C PHE A 10 -5.42 2.58 0.10
N PRO A 11 -6.08 2.04 1.14
CA PRO A 11 -7.24 1.15 0.99
C PRO A 11 -8.43 1.79 0.27
N VAL A 12 -8.58 3.10 0.42
CA VAL A 12 -9.60 3.89 -0.24
C VAL A 12 -8.93 4.99 -1.06
N LYS A 13 -9.37 5.18 -2.31
CA LYS A 13 -8.87 6.26 -3.15
C LYS A 13 -9.26 7.62 -2.55
N GLY A 14 -8.26 8.48 -2.34
CA GLY A 14 -8.51 9.87 -1.94
C GLY A 14 -8.68 10.08 -0.44
N LEU A 15 -8.47 9.05 0.38
CA LEU A 15 -8.35 9.15 1.84
C LEU A 15 -6.90 9.03 2.27
N ASP A 16 -6.67 9.21 3.58
CA ASP A 16 -5.36 9.06 4.20
C ASP A 16 -4.81 7.63 4.04
N GLY A 17 -3.49 7.55 3.88
CA GLY A 17 -2.78 6.29 3.81
C GLY A 17 -2.53 5.69 5.19
N VAL A 18 -2.22 4.39 5.23
CA VAL A 18 -1.87 3.66 6.44
C VAL A 18 -0.46 3.12 6.30
N ASP A 19 0.41 3.46 7.25
CA ASP A 19 1.76 2.93 7.32
C ASP A 19 1.75 1.46 7.78
N VAL A 20 2.58 0.65 7.14
CA VAL A 20 2.69 -0.79 7.41
C VAL A 20 4.15 -1.22 7.41
N GLU A 21 4.49 -2.19 8.25
CA GLU A 21 5.86 -2.74 8.31
C GLU A 21 6.18 -3.64 7.11
N ALA A 22 5.16 -4.24 6.50
CA ALA A 22 5.30 -5.12 5.36
C ALA A 22 4.01 -5.14 4.51
N ALA A 23 4.18 -5.38 3.21
CA ALA A 23 3.09 -5.65 2.28
C ALA A 23 3.56 -6.64 1.19
N ARG A 24 2.63 -7.44 0.67
CA ARG A 24 2.88 -8.27 -0.52
C ARG A 24 2.74 -7.42 -1.76
N VAL A 25 3.65 -7.59 -2.72
CA VAL A 25 3.47 -7.09 -4.08
C VAL A 25 2.65 -8.14 -4.84
N LEU A 26 1.53 -7.72 -5.40
CA LEU A 26 0.66 -8.57 -6.21
C LEU A 26 1.20 -8.65 -7.64
N ASP A 27 0.72 -9.63 -8.42
CA ASP A 27 1.16 -9.84 -9.82
C ASP A 27 0.93 -8.60 -10.71
N GLY A 28 -0.05 -7.77 -10.37
CA GLY A 28 -0.32 -6.49 -11.03
C GLY A 28 0.65 -5.35 -10.66
N GLY A 29 1.60 -5.59 -9.76
CA GLY A 29 2.59 -4.60 -9.31
C GLY A 29 2.12 -3.67 -8.20
N THR A 30 0.90 -3.85 -7.67
CA THR A 30 0.37 -3.07 -6.54
C THR A 30 0.67 -3.75 -5.21
N LEU A 31 0.55 -3.00 -4.11
CA LEU A 31 0.61 -3.60 -2.78
C LEU A 31 -0.74 -4.22 -2.41
N GLU A 32 -0.69 -5.31 -1.64
CA GLU A 32 -1.85 -5.85 -0.95
C GLU A 32 -2.48 -4.75 -0.07
N ARG A 33 -3.81 -4.63 -0.15
CA ARG A 33 -4.66 -3.57 0.44
C ARG A 33 -4.68 -2.22 -0.28
N ASP A 34 -3.93 -2.01 -1.36
CA ASP A 34 -4.17 -0.82 -2.18
C ASP A 34 -5.52 -0.94 -2.89
N ARG A 35 -6.36 0.11 -2.74
CA ARG A 35 -7.68 0.21 -3.37
C ARG A 35 -8.61 -0.96 -3.08
N GLU A 36 -8.51 -1.50 -1.88
CA GLU A 36 -9.35 -2.59 -1.38
C GLU A 36 -10.85 -2.23 -1.37
N PHE A 37 -11.19 -0.96 -1.14
CA PHE A 37 -12.57 -0.50 -1.11
C PHE A 37 -12.84 0.57 -2.16
N ALA A 38 -14.05 0.54 -2.73
CA ALA A 38 -14.61 1.57 -3.59
C ALA A 38 -15.69 2.34 -2.84
N LEU A 39 -15.50 3.66 -2.72
CA LEU A 39 -16.49 4.63 -2.24
C LEU A 39 -16.93 5.52 -3.41
#